data_AF-A0A914T7I7-F1
#
_entry.id   AF-A0A914T7I7-F1
#
_cell.length_a   1.000
_cell.length_b   1.000
_cell.length_c   1.000
_cell.angle_alpha   90.00
_cell.angle_beta   90.00
_cell.angle_gamma   90.00
#
_symmetry.space_group_name_H-M   'P 1'
#
loop_
_entity.id
_entity.type
_entity.pdbx_description
1 polymer ?
#
loop_
_entity_poly.entity_id
_entity_poly.type
_entity_poly.pdbx_seq_one_letter_code
_entity_poly.pdbx_strand_id
1 'polypeptide(L)'
;MSFPHCSFIGFDPNPDYEKLFVNDLGGKFVQTAVGGKSENNTIFQLQKSGYAKAPETQIRSAAELIETYHGKDEIIDILNIDIEGSEYGIFEEMLKDKIFENICQINVEIHPIWYHNPGYLYSEQKLVVKKFIVHQ
;
A
#
# COMPACT_ATOMS: atom_id res chain seq x y z
N MET A 1 12.44 -24.94 -6.78
CA MET A 1 12.42 -23.84 -7.76
C MET A 1 13.00 -22.64 -7.06
N SER A 2 14.10 -22.05 -7.55
CA SER A 2 14.51 -20.71 -7.11
C SER A 2 14.08 -19.73 -8.19
N PHE A 3 13.57 -18.57 -7.79
CA PHE A 3 13.27 -17.46 -8.68
C PHE A 3 14.46 -16.49 -8.60
N PRO A 4 15.45 -16.58 -9.51
CA PRO A 4 16.74 -15.89 -9.35
C PRO A 4 16.67 -14.35 -9.44
N HIS A 5 15.49 -13.77 -9.67
CA HIS A 5 15.28 -12.32 -9.81
C HIS A 5 14.09 -11.78 -9.00
N CYS A 6 13.53 -12.54 -8.05
CA CYS A 6 12.46 -12.02 -7.20
C CYS A 6 13.04 -11.20 -6.04
N SER A 7 12.80 -9.90 -6.04
CA SER A 7 13.03 -9.03 -4.88
C SER A 7 11.70 -8.63 -4.25
N PHE A 8 11.59 -8.85 -2.94
CA PHE A 8 10.42 -8.43 -2.16
C PHE A 8 10.73 -7.16 -1.35
N ILE A 9 9.80 -6.21 -1.32
CA ILE A 9 9.86 -5.02 -0.46
C ILE A 9 8.52 -4.88 0.25
N GLY A 10 8.51 -5.10 1.56
CA GLY A 10 7.32 -5.00 2.41
C GLY A 10 7.30 -3.72 3.23
N PHE A 11 6.11 -3.13 3.39
CA PHE A 11 5.86 -1.94 4.18
C PHE A 11 4.66 -2.21 5.11
N ASP A 12 4.92 -2.32 6.41
CA ASP A 12 3.87 -2.54 7.41
C ASP A 12 4.27 -1.86 8.73
N PRO A 13 3.35 -1.21 9.47
CA PRO A 13 3.63 -0.73 10.83
C PRO A 13 3.94 -1.89 11.81
N ASN A 14 3.49 -3.11 11.51
CA ASN A 14 3.73 -4.34 12.25
C ASN A 14 4.88 -5.15 11.64
N PRO A 15 6.03 -5.28 12.32
CA PRO A 15 7.09 -6.15 11.86
C PRO A 15 6.76 -7.64 11.95
N ASP A 16 5.72 -8.05 12.67
CA ASP A 16 5.42 -9.47 12.89
C ASP A 16 4.83 -10.18 11.66
N TYR A 17 4.06 -9.46 10.82
CA TYR A 17 3.42 -10.06 9.65
C TYR A 17 4.40 -10.32 8.51
N GLU A 18 5.45 -9.52 8.41
CA GLU A 18 6.39 -9.51 7.27
C GLU A 18 7.66 -10.34 7.50
N LYS A 19 7.83 -10.91 8.70
CA LYS A 19 8.99 -11.78 9.04
C LYS A 19 9.12 -12.99 8.12
N LEU A 20 8.01 -13.56 7.65
CA LEU A 20 8.01 -14.70 6.74
C LEU A 20 8.57 -14.32 5.37
N PHE A 21 8.10 -13.21 4.79
CA PHE A 21 8.51 -12.79 3.45
C PHE A 21 9.98 -12.35 3.40
N VAL A 22 10.45 -11.62 4.41
CA VAL A 22 11.86 -11.20 4.49
C VAL A 22 12.80 -12.39 4.63
N ASN A 23 12.51 -13.29 5.56
CA ASN A 23 13.41 -14.39 5.90
C ASN A 23 13.44 -15.48 4.82
N ASP A 24 12.28 -15.80 4.22
CA ASP A 24 12.18 -16.91 3.27
C ASP A 24 12.42 -16.50 1.81
N LEU A 25 12.13 -15.24 1.45
CA LEU A 25 12.30 -14.75 0.07
C LEU A 25 13.54 -13.86 -0.11
N GLY A 26 14.24 -13.48 0.96
CA GLY A 26 15.41 -12.59 0.89
C GLY A 26 15.04 -11.14 0.55
N GLY A 27 13.92 -10.66 1.08
CA GLY A 27 13.38 -9.31 0.83
C GLY A 27 13.89 -8.21 1.77
N LYS A 28 13.39 -6.99 1.55
CA LYS A 28 13.55 -5.84 2.46
C LYS A 28 12.22 -5.58 3.17
N PHE A 29 12.29 -5.19 4.44
CA PHE A 29 11.13 -4.72 5.19
C PHE A 29 11.41 -3.36 5.78
N VAL A 30 10.41 -2.49 5.68
CA VAL A 30 10.45 -1.13 6.21
C VAL A 30 9.25 -0.97 7.14
N GLN A 31 9.52 -0.80 8.42
CA GLN A 31 8.48 -0.62 9.42
C GLN A 31 7.86 0.77 9.30
N THR A 32 6.75 0.89 8.56
CA THR A 32 6.06 2.15 8.33
C THR A 32 4.59 1.91 7.99
N ALA A 33 3.71 2.84 8.35
CA ALA A 33 2.38 2.88 7.74
C ALA A 33 2.47 3.53 6.37
N VAL A 34 1.59 3.10 5.47
CA VAL A 34 1.52 3.60 4.10
C VAL A 34 0.20 4.35 3.90
N GLY A 35 0.25 5.48 3.22
CA GLY A 35 -0.91 6.26 2.85
C GLY A 35 -0.65 7.10 1.60
N GLY A 36 -1.64 7.88 1.17
CA GLY A 36 -1.52 8.76 -0.01
C GLY A 36 -0.72 10.06 0.21
N LYS A 37 -0.14 10.24 1.39
CA LYS A 37 0.74 11.35 1.74
C LYS A 37 1.54 11.03 3.00
N SER A 38 2.74 11.60 3.10
CA SER A 38 3.55 11.49 4.31
C SER A 38 3.07 12.46 5.38
N GLU A 39 2.79 11.97 6.58
CA GLU A 39 2.29 12.78 7.69
C GLU A 39 2.60 12.19 9.07
N ASN A 40 2.77 13.08 10.05
CA ASN A 40 2.99 12.74 11.45
C ASN A 40 1.65 12.57 12.18
N ASN A 41 0.88 11.56 11.77
CA ASN A 41 -0.39 11.23 12.40
C ASN A 41 -0.24 10.10 13.41
N THR A 42 -1.16 10.08 14.38
CA THR A 42 -1.30 8.90 15.24
C THR A 42 -1.92 7.78 14.43
N ILE A 43 -1.18 6.70 14.24
CA ILE A 43 -1.65 5.49 13.56
C ILE A 43 -2.27 4.54 14.59
N PHE A 44 -3.36 3.89 14.20
CA PHE A 44 -3.95 2.79 14.94
C PHE A 44 -3.73 1.50 14.16
N GLN A 45 -3.33 0.46 14.88
CA GLN A 45 -3.02 -0.85 14.35
C GLN A 45 -3.89 -1.90 15.03
N LEU A 46 -4.36 -2.88 14.25
CA LEU A 46 -5.06 -4.03 14.79
C LEU A 46 -4.08 -4.90 15.58
N GLN A 47 -4.35 -5.06 16.88
CA GLN A 47 -3.64 -5.98 17.77
C GLN A 47 -4.62 -7.06 18.27
N LYS A 48 -4.11 -8.08 18.96
CA LYS A 48 -4.94 -9.15 19.55
C LYS A 48 -6.04 -8.63 20.47
N SER A 49 -5.82 -7.48 21.12
CA SER A 49 -6.78 -6.82 22.00
C SER A 49 -7.70 -5.80 21.31
N GLY A 50 -7.65 -5.71 19.98
CA GLY A 50 -8.34 -4.69 19.18
C GLY A 50 -7.38 -3.60 18.67
N TYR A 51 -7.94 -2.52 18.14
CA TYR A 51 -7.16 -1.39 17.63
C TYR A 51 -6.44 -0.66 18.77
N ALA A 52 -5.12 -0.50 18.65
CA ALA A 52 -4.30 0.25 19.57
C ALA A 52 -3.36 1.19 18.82
N LYS A 53 -2.91 2.25 19.49
CA LYS A 53 -1.96 3.20 18.92
C LYS A 53 -0.67 2.47 18.56
N ALA A 54 -0.24 2.57 17.30
CA ALA A 54 1.04 2.06 16.87
C ALA A 54 2.16 2.91 17.50
N PRO A 55 3.17 2.29 18.14
CA PRO A 55 4.30 3.03 18.68
C PRO A 55 5.13 3.64 17.54
N GLU A 56 5.37 4.95 17.63
CA GLU A 56 6.40 5.71 16.88
C GLU A 56 6.48 5.46 15.36
N THR A 57 5.35 5.17 14.72
CA THR A 57 5.31 4.99 13.27
C THR A 57 4.81 6.26 12.59
N GLN A 58 5.42 6.65 11.48
CA GLN A 58 4.93 7.74 10.63
C GLN A 58 4.15 7.15 9.45
N ILE A 59 3.19 7.91 8.93
CA ILE A 59 2.59 7.56 7.64
C ILE A 59 3.55 8.07 6.58
N ARG A 60 3.90 7.21 5.64
CA ARG A 60 4.71 7.54 4.47
C ARG A 60 3.89 7.35 3.20
N SER A 61 4.09 8.26 2.26
CA SER A 61 3.52 8.21 0.91
C SER A 61 3.92 6.91 0.21
N ALA A 62 2.98 6.28 -0.48
CA ALA A 62 3.27 5.11 -1.30
C ALA A 62 4.24 5.48 -2.44
N ALA A 63 4.05 6.66 -3.05
CA ALA A 63 4.93 7.16 -4.09
C ALA A 63 6.37 7.36 -3.60
N GLU A 64 6.53 7.99 -2.43
CA GLU A 64 7.84 8.20 -1.80
C GLU A 64 8.55 6.87 -1.51
N LEU A 65 7.82 5.88 -1.00
CA LEU A 65 8.37 4.57 -0.68
C LEU A 65 8.81 3.82 -1.94
N ILE A 66 7.99 3.82 -2.99
CA ILE A 66 8.34 3.19 -4.28
C ILE A 66 9.60 3.86 -4.86
N GLU A 67 9.65 5.18 -4.91
CA GLU A 67 10.80 5.91 -5.42
C GLU A 67 12.08 5.60 -4.61
N THR A 68 11.98 5.56 -3.29
CA THR A 68 13.13 5.36 -2.39
C THR A 68 13.71 3.95 -2.47
N TYR A 69 12.85 2.92 -2.52
CA TYR A 69 13.28 1.53 -2.32
C TYR A 69 13.34 0.69 -3.60
N HIS A 70 12.55 1.04 -4.61
CA HIS A 70 12.46 0.33 -5.88
C HIS A 70 12.99 1.17 -7.05
N GLY A 71 12.62 2.45 -7.08
CA GLY A 71 12.87 3.35 -8.20
C GLY A 71 11.57 3.66 -8.93
N LYS A 72 11.31 4.94 -9.19
CA LYS A 72 10.04 5.41 -9.76
C LYS A 72 9.72 4.84 -11.14
N ASP A 73 10.75 4.66 -11.96
CA ASP A 73 10.63 4.22 -13.36
C ASP A 73 10.83 2.70 -13.53
N GLU A 74 11.07 1.98 -12.45
CA GLU A 74 11.29 0.53 -12.48
C GLU A 74 9.96 -0.23 -12.49
N ILE A 75 9.92 -1.34 -13.22
CA ILE A 75 8.72 -2.17 -13.33
C ILE A 75 8.46 -2.90 -12.01
N ILE A 76 7.21 -2.85 -11.55
CA ILE A 76 6.70 -3.64 -10.42
C ILE A 76 5.85 -4.77 -11.01
N ASP A 77 6.32 -6.01 -10.90
CA ASP A 77 5.58 -7.16 -11.40
C ASP A 77 4.25 -7.35 -10.67
N ILE A 78 4.27 -7.26 -9.33
CA ILE A 78 3.11 -7.44 -8.47
C ILE A 78 3.13 -6.40 -7.36
N LEU A 79 2.07 -5.59 -7.30
CA LEU A 79 1.78 -4.74 -6.14
C LEU A 79 0.61 -5.34 -5.36
N ASN A 80 0.82 -5.60 -4.07
CA ASN A 80 -0.24 -6.05 -3.17
C ASN A 80 -0.53 -4.96 -2.12
N ILE A 81 -1.80 -4.62 -1.94
CA ILE A 81 -2.23 -3.54 -1.03
C ILE A 81 -3.31 -4.04 -0.09
N ASP A 82 -3.02 -3.94 1.20
CA ASP A 82 -3.94 -4.14 2.31
C ASP A 82 -3.44 -3.23 3.44
N ILE A 83 -4.10 -2.07 3.63
CA ILE A 83 -3.61 -0.99 4.52
C ILE A 83 -4.71 -0.39 5.39
N GLU A 84 -5.77 -1.16 5.62
CA GLU A 84 -6.77 -0.88 6.64
C GLU A 84 -7.44 0.50 6.52
N GLY A 85 -7.73 0.96 5.29
CA GLY A 85 -8.61 2.12 5.05
C GLY A 85 -7.96 3.35 4.39
N SER A 86 -6.68 3.30 4.04
CA SER A 86 -5.99 4.39 3.32
C SER A 86 -5.85 4.16 1.81
N GLU A 87 -6.50 3.15 1.24
CA GLU A 87 -6.33 2.70 -0.15
C GLU A 87 -6.67 3.79 -1.16
N TYR A 88 -7.76 4.53 -0.94
CA TYR A 88 -8.19 5.61 -1.84
C TYR A 88 -7.15 6.72 -1.96
N GLY A 89 -6.55 7.13 -0.84
CA GLY A 89 -5.51 8.16 -0.85
C GLY A 89 -4.29 7.72 -1.65
N ILE A 90 -3.88 6.46 -1.50
CA ILE A 90 -2.78 5.89 -2.31
C ILE A 90 -3.13 5.90 -3.78
N PHE A 91 -4.35 5.50 -4.14
CA PHE A 91 -4.75 5.46 -5.54
C PHE A 91 -4.77 6.83 -6.18
N GLU A 92 -5.25 7.86 -5.49
CA GLU A 92 -5.20 9.24 -5.97
C GLU A 92 -3.77 9.70 -6.22
N GLU A 93 -2.88 9.45 -5.25
CA GLU A 93 -1.46 9.80 -5.34
C GLU A 93 -0.78 9.08 -6.50
N MET A 94 -0.91 7.75 -6.58
CA MET A 94 -0.31 6.94 -7.63
C MET A 94 -0.84 7.28 -9.03
N LEU A 95 -2.12 7.68 -9.15
CA LEU A 95 -2.69 8.17 -10.42
C LEU A 95 -2.02 9.47 -10.85
N LYS A 96 -1.85 10.40 -9.91
CA LYS A 96 -1.25 11.72 -10.14
C LYS A 96 0.21 11.60 -10.54
N ASP A 97 0.94 10.71 -9.88
CA ASP A 97 2.37 10.51 -10.09
C ASP A 97 2.70 9.46 -11.15
N LYS A 98 1.67 8.92 -11.83
CA LYS A 98 1.75 7.95 -12.93
C LYS A 98 2.41 6.62 -12.57
N ILE A 99 2.40 6.26 -11.29
CA ILE A 99 3.07 5.03 -10.79
C ILE A 99 2.42 3.78 -11.38
N PHE A 100 1.10 3.81 -11.63
CA PHE A 100 0.39 2.70 -12.27
C PHE A 100 0.89 2.34 -13.67
N GLU A 101 1.58 3.24 -14.37
CA GLU A 101 2.14 2.95 -15.70
C GLU A 101 3.24 1.88 -15.64
N ASN A 102 3.86 1.69 -14.47
CA ASN A 102 4.97 0.76 -14.26
C ASN A 102 4.57 -0.52 -13.49
N ILE A 103 3.27 -0.80 -13.33
CA ILE A 103 2.81 -1.98 -12.56
C ILE A 103 2.15 -3.01 -13.50
N CYS A 104 2.62 -4.25 -13.47
CA CYS A 104 2.06 -5.33 -14.29
C CYS A 104 0.78 -5.93 -13.68
N GLN A 105 0.75 -6.14 -12.36
CA GLN A 105 -0.43 -6.67 -11.66
C GLN A 105 -0.63 -5.97 -10.32
N ILE A 106 -1.90 -5.69 -9.99
CA ILE A 106 -2.30 -5.14 -8.69
C ILE A 106 -3.29 -6.09 -8.05
N ASN A 107 -3.01 -6.47 -6.81
CA ASN A 107 -3.94 -7.11 -5.90
C ASN A 107 -4.25 -6.11 -4.78
N VAL A 108 -5.52 -5.92 -4.45
CA VAL A 108 -5.90 -4.98 -3.39
C VAL A 108 -7.11 -5.47 -2.61
N GLU A 109 -7.03 -5.36 -1.28
CA GLU A 109 -8.19 -5.38 -0.40
C GLU A 109 -8.69 -3.95 -0.19
N ILE A 110 -9.94 -3.70 -0.57
CA ILE A 110 -10.56 -2.38 -0.43
C ILE A 110 -11.37 -2.34 0.85
N HIS A 111 -10.87 -1.57 1.81
CA HIS A 111 -11.59 -1.31 3.05
C HIS A 111 -12.63 -0.19 2.84
N PRO A 112 -13.84 -0.34 3.41
CA PRO A 112 -14.80 0.75 3.42
C PRO A 112 -14.23 1.91 4.24
N ILE A 113 -14.41 3.15 3.75
CA ILE A 113 -14.01 4.34 4.51
C ILE A 113 -14.87 4.40 5.76
N TRP A 114 -14.31 4.09 6.92
CA TRP A 114 -15.04 3.98 8.19
C TRP A 114 -15.60 5.33 8.70
N TYR A 115 -15.31 6.46 8.03
CA TYR A 115 -15.59 7.78 8.58
C TYR A 115 -16.29 8.82 7.69
N HIS A 116 -16.64 8.59 6.42
CA HIS A 116 -17.26 9.66 5.61
C HIS A 116 -18.56 9.26 4.89
N ASN A 117 -19.43 10.27 4.77
CA ASN A 117 -20.78 10.28 4.21
C ASN A 117 -20.92 9.41 2.93
N PRO A 118 -21.86 8.44 2.88
CA PRO A 118 -21.95 7.41 1.82
C PRO A 118 -22.11 7.94 0.37
N GLY A 119 -22.40 9.23 0.19
CA GLY A 119 -22.58 9.85 -1.14
C GLY A 119 -21.28 10.14 -1.92
N TYR A 120 -20.15 10.41 -1.25
CA TYR A 120 -18.87 10.69 -1.92
C TYR A 120 -18.13 9.40 -2.33
N LEU A 121 -18.30 8.35 -1.52
CA LEU A 121 -17.70 7.03 -1.70
C LEU A 121 -18.00 6.39 -3.07
N TYR A 122 -19.24 6.48 -3.54
CA TYR A 122 -19.66 5.77 -4.75
C TYR A 122 -19.06 6.33 -6.05
N SER A 123 -18.72 7.62 -6.12
CA SER A 123 -18.16 8.22 -7.32
C SER A 123 -16.68 7.91 -7.50
N GLU A 124 -15.89 7.98 -6.43
CA GLU A 124 -14.44 7.72 -6.46
C GLU A 124 -14.14 6.22 -6.59
N GLN A 125 -14.88 5.38 -5.87
CA GLN A 125 -14.85 3.92 -6.05
C GLN A 125 -15.11 3.51 -7.51
N LYS A 126 -16.13 4.11 -8.14
CA LYS A 126 -16.45 3.85 -9.56
C LYS A 126 -15.35 4.31 -10.50
N LEU A 127 -14.66 5.41 -10.21
CA LEU A 127 -13.59 5.94 -11.06
C LEU A 127 -12.34 5.05 -11.02
N VAL A 128 -11.95 4.61 -9.82
CA VAL A 128 -10.85 3.66 -9.60
C VAL A 128 -11.17 2.33 -10.29
N VAL A 129 -12.32 1.73 -9.97
CA VAL A 129 -12.72 0.43 -10.55
C VAL A 129 -12.91 0.49 -12.07
N LYS A 130 -13.48 1.58 -12.62
CA LYS A 130 -13.61 1.73 -14.09
C LYS A 130 -12.26 1.82 -14.79
N LYS A 131 -11.24 2.45 -14.18
CA LYS A 131 -9.92 2.53 -14.82
C LYS A 131 -9.19 1.19 -14.84
N PHE A 132 -9.38 0.34 -13.83
CA PHE A 132 -8.78 -0.99 -13.77
C PHE A 132 -9.48 -2.04 -14.67
N ILE A 133 -10.76 -1.87 -14.99
CA ILE A 133 -11.51 -2.81 -15.86
C ILE A 133 -11.37 -2.49 -17.37
N VAL A 134 -11.05 -1.25 -17.75
CA VAL A 134 -11.09 -0.81 -19.17
C VAL A 134 -9.78 -1.07 -19.95
N HIS A 135 -8.72 -1.58 -19.32
CA HIS A 135 -7.45 -1.89 -19.99
C HIS A 135 -7.17 -3.40 -20.17
N GLN A 136 -8.21 -4.23 -20.25
CA GLN A 136 -8.08 -5.63 -20.73
C GLN A 136 -8.37 -5.73 -22.23
#